data_AF-A0A0D0NUK0-F1
#
_entry.id   AF-A0A0D0NUK0-F1
#
_cell.length_a   1.000
_cell.length_b   1.000
_cell.length_c   1.000
_cell.angle_alpha   90.00
_cell.angle_beta   90.00
_cell.angle_gamma   90.00
#
_symmetry.space_group_name_H-M   'P 1'
#
loop_
_entity.id
_entity.type
_entity.pdbx_description
1 polymer ?
#
loop_
_entity_poly.entity_id
_entity_poly.type
_entity_poly.pdbx_seq_one_letter_code
_entity_poly.pdbx_strand_id
1 'polypeptide(L)'
;MLDHVDGLPDRHAKSLHSADAIVVRRFSPHDSAVTLTRMLHHAYSDHAAAGRVFFASYQSVEDTTHRLGAGECWIASEGSKLVGTVTLAAPFLHPKGYPAPSGAGSFWQLAVAPSQQETGLGQRLLGVAESRVAALGALKW
;
A
#
# COMPACT_ATOMS: atom_id res chain seq x y z
N MET A 1 -4.52 -67.51 -8.50
CA MET A 1 -4.76 -66.26 -9.24
C MET A 1 -4.45 -65.14 -8.28
N LEU A 2 -3.16 -64.82 -8.17
CA LEU A 2 -2.67 -63.58 -7.57
C LEU A 2 -2.97 -62.47 -8.57
N ASP A 3 -3.46 -61.32 -8.12
CA ASP A 3 -3.06 -60.03 -8.68
C ASP A 3 -3.22 -58.97 -7.58
N HIS A 4 -2.13 -58.24 -7.40
CA HIS A 4 -1.87 -57.27 -6.36
C HIS A 4 -1.58 -55.94 -7.06
N VAL A 5 -1.99 -54.85 -6.41
CA VAL A 5 -1.48 -53.47 -6.54
C VAL A 5 -2.02 -52.64 -7.71
N ASP A 6 -2.73 -51.55 -7.38
CA ASP A 6 -2.23 -50.18 -7.65
C ASP A 6 -3.12 -49.11 -6.97
N GLY A 7 -2.53 -48.40 -6.00
CA GLY A 7 -3.00 -47.08 -5.54
C GLY A 7 -2.49 -46.00 -6.50
N LEU A 8 -3.21 -44.91 -6.77
CA LEU A 8 -3.34 -43.62 -6.05
C LEU A 8 -4.03 -42.66 -7.08
N PRO A 9 -4.31 -41.36 -6.81
CA PRO A 9 -4.23 -40.61 -5.56
C PRO A 9 -5.53 -39.88 -5.19
N ASP A 10 -5.48 -39.30 -4.00
CA ASP A 10 -6.29 -38.19 -3.53
C ASP A 10 -6.75 -37.24 -4.64
N ARG A 11 -8.07 -37.11 -4.73
CA ARG A 11 -8.68 -35.95 -5.36
C ARG A 11 -8.33 -34.78 -4.47
N HIS A 12 -7.22 -34.12 -4.76
CA HIS A 12 -6.97 -32.76 -4.31
C HIS A 12 -8.21 -31.95 -4.68
N ALA A 13 -9.11 -31.78 -3.71
CA ALA A 13 -10.01 -30.66 -3.67
C ALA A 13 -9.08 -29.45 -3.70
N LYS A 14 -8.87 -28.91 -4.90
CA LYS A 14 -8.32 -27.57 -5.06
C LYS A 14 -9.30 -26.70 -4.29
N SER A 15 -8.94 -26.36 -3.05
CA SER A 15 -9.59 -25.32 -2.29
C SER A 15 -9.61 -24.12 -3.22
N LEU A 16 -10.81 -23.79 -3.72
CA LEU A 16 -11.09 -22.51 -4.34
C LEU A 16 -10.93 -21.50 -3.21
N HIS A 17 -9.70 -21.11 -2.92
CA HIS A 17 -9.46 -19.89 -2.18
C HIS A 17 -10.07 -18.80 -3.06
N SER A 18 -11.29 -18.38 -2.71
CA SER A 18 -11.83 -17.13 -3.21
C SER A 18 -10.75 -16.10 -2.89
N ALA A 19 -10.14 -15.51 -3.92
CA ALA A 19 -9.19 -14.45 -3.71
C ALA A 19 -9.91 -13.37 -2.89
N ASP A 20 -9.38 -13.04 -1.72
CA ASP A 20 -9.99 -12.03 -0.87
C ASP A 20 -10.04 -10.71 -1.64
N ALA A 21 -11.20 -10.05 -1.61
CA ALA A 21 -11.35 -8.78 -2.32
C ALA A 21 -10.46 -7.70 -1.69
N ILE A 22 -9.84 -6.87 -2.54
CA ILE A 22 -9.03 -5.74 -2.06
C ILE A 22 -9.92 -4.63 -1.53
N VAL A 23 -9.83 -4.40 -0.22
CA VAL A 23 -10.48 -3.31 0.49
C VAL A 23 -9.50 -2.14 0.64
N VAL A 24 -9.91 -0.94 0.19
CA VAL A 24 -9.14 0.29 0.36
C VAL A 24 -9.84 1.17 1.37
N ARG A 25 -9.14 1.59 2.42
CA ARG A 25 -9.69 2.41 3.51
C ARG A 25 -8.63 3.30 4.15
N ARG A 26 -9.08 4.27 4.93
CA ARG A 26 -8.19 5.11 5.75
C ARG A 26 -7.51 4.26 6.83
N PHE A 27 -6.23 4.55 7.07
CA PHE A 27 -5.49 4.04 8.22
C PHE A 27 -6.11 4.58 9.50
N SER A 28 -6.30 3.72 10.49
CA SER A 28 -6.95 4.03 11.76
C SER A 28 -5.97 3.83 12.94
N PRO A 29 -6.27 4.37 14.13
CA PRO A 29 -5.45 4.13 15.33
C PRO A 29 -5.35 2.65 15.75
N HIS A 30 -6.23 1.78 15.24
CA HIS A 30 -6.19 0.34 15.51
C HIS A 30 -5.29 -0.42 14.52
N ASP A 31 -4.81 0.24 13.46
CA ASP A 31 -3.88 -0.34 12.53
C ASP A 31 -2.44 -0.26 13.07
N SER A 32 -1.66 -1.29 12.78
CA SER A 32 -0.29 -1.38 13.26
C SER A 32 0.68 -0.65 12.33
N ALA A 33 1.34 0.39 12.86
CA ALA A 33 2.44 1.06 12.18
C ALA A 33 3.56 0.06 11.82
N VAL A 34 3.83 -0.92 12.69
CA VAL A 34 4.82 -1.99 12.43
C VAL A 34 4.44 -2.81 11.20
N THR A 35 3.17 -3.18 11.05
CA THR A 35 2.69 -3.94 9.88
C THR A 35 2.85 -3.10 8.60
N LEU A 36 2.53 -1.80 8.66
CA LEU A 36 2.71 -0.88 7.55
C LEU A 36 4.19 -0.74 7.16
N THR A 37 5.09 -0.56 8.13
CA THR A 37 6.55 -0.50 7.91
C THR A 37 7.05 -1.75 7.19
N ARG A 38 6.65 -2.93 7.67
CA ARG A 38 7.03 -4.20 7.04
C ARG A 38 6.50 -4.33 5.61
N MET A 39 5.28 -3.88 5.35
CA MET A 39 4.71 -3.89 4.00
C MET A 39 5.49 -2.95 3.07
N LEU A 40 5.86 -1.75 3.54
CA LEU A 40 6.69 -0.82 2.79
C LEU A 40 8.06 -1.42 2.45
N HIS A 41 8.74 -2.02 3.44
CA HIS A 41 10.01 -2.72 3.19
C HIS A 41 9.85 -3.81 2.13
N HIS A 42 8.77 -4.58 2.19
CA HIS A 42 8.48 -5.63 1.21
C HIS A 42 8.17 -5.08 -0.19
N ALA A 43 7.40 -3.99 -0.31
CA ALA A 43 7.10 -3.36 -1.59
C ALA A 43 8.36 -2.81 -2.30
N TYR A 44 9.35 -2.37 -1.53
CA TYR A 44 10.60 -1.82 -2.07
C TYR A 44 11.77 -2.83 -2.10
N SER A 45 11.59 -4.09 -1.68
CA SER A 45 12.69 -5.07 -1.61
C SER A 45 13.35 -5.32 -2.98
N ASP A 46 12.54 -5.43 -4.03
CA ASP A 46 13.05 -5.66 -5.40
C ASP A 46 13.75 -4.42 -5.97
N HIS A 47 13.36 -3.24 -5.51
CA HIS A 47 14.00 -1.97 -5.90
C HIS A 47 15.33 -1.76 -5.17
N ALA A 48 15.41 -2.16 -3.89
CA ALA A 48 16.66 -2.18 -3.13
C ALA A 48 17.67 -3.16 -3.74
N ALA A 49 17.20 -4.33 -4.21
CA ALA A 49 18.04 -5.31 -4.91
C ALA A 49 18.60 -4.78 -6.25
N ALA A 50 17.91 -3.83 -6.89
CA ALA A 50 18.37 -3.15 -8.11
C ALA A 50 19.27 -1.92 -7.84
N GLY A 51 19.79 -1.75 -6.61
CA GLY A 51 20.72 -0.68 -6.25
C GLY A 51 20.08 0.71 -6.07
N ARG A 52 18.75 0.81 -6.03
CA ARG A 52 18.04 2.07 -5.80
C ARG A 52 17.76 2.25 -4.31
N VAL A 53 18.30 3.32 -3.72
CA VAL A 53 18.10 3.67 -2.31
C VAL A 53 16.82 4.50 -2.17
N PHE A 54 15.68 3.84 -2.03
CA PHE A 54 14.43 4.51 -1.63
C PHE A 54 14.35 4.55 -0.11
N PHE A 55 14.14 5.74 0.49
CA PHE A 55 14.02 5.87 1.95
C PHE A 55 13.01 4.88 2.57
N ALA A 56 11.94 4.59 1.85
CA ALA A 56 10.91 3.64 2.28
C ALA A 56 11.40 2.19 2.45
N SER A 57 12.54 1.80 1.87
CA SER A 57 13.09 0.45 2.04
C SER A 57 13.84 0.24 3.36
N TYR A 58 14.20 1.31 4.08
CA TYR A 58 14.93 1.25 5.35
C TYR A 58 14.35 2.15 6.46
N GLN A 59 13.20 2.78 6.22
CA GLN A 59 12.52 3.62 7.23
C GLN A 59 12.22 2.83 8.52
N SER A 60 12.31 3.50 9.66
CA SER A 60 11.95 2.91 10.96
C SER A 60 10.44 2.93 11.19
N VAL A 61 9.99 2.29 12.28
CA VAL A 61 8.59 2.37 12.72
C VAL A 61 8.28 3.79 13.21
N GLU A 62 9.26 4.46 13.81
CA GLU A 62 9.18 5.86 14.25
C GLU A 62 8.99 6.81 13.05
N ASP A 63 9.75 6.61 11.97
CA ASP A 63 9.58 7.37 10.71
C ASP A 63 8.19 7.14 10.11
N THR A 64 7.72 5.89 10.16
CA THR A 64 6.38 5.51 9.70
C THR A 64 5.32 6.26 10.50
N THR A 65 5.44 6.27 11.82
CA THR A 65 4.52 6.94 12.75
C THR A 65 4.54 8.46 12.56
N HIS A 66 5.72 9.04 12.40
CA HIS A 66 5.87 10.47 12.10
C HIS A 66 5.12 10.84 10.80
N ARG A 67 5.29 10.05 9.74
CA ARG A 67 4.60 10.27 8.46
C ARG A 67 3.09 10.06 8.55
N LEU A 68 2.62 9.10 9.34
CA LEU A 68 1.21 8.93 9.65
C LEU A 68 0.61 10.15 10.37
N GLY A 69 1.39 10.84 11.21
CA GLY A 69 0.99 12.08 11.86
C GLY A 69 1.01 13.30 10.95
N ALA A 70 1.82 13.28 9.89
CA ALA A 70 1.99 14.38 8.95
C ALA A 70 1.02 14.37 7.76
N GLY A 71 0.17 13.35 7.62
CA GLY A 71 -0.73 13.20 6.49
C GLY A 71 -1.90 12.25 6.72
N GLU A 72 -2.82 12.21 5.76
CA GLU A 72 -3.90 11.24 5.69
C GLU A 72 -3.42 9.99 4.95
N CYS A 73 -3.27 8.88 5.67
CA CYS A 73 -2.84 7.60 5.11
C CYS A 73 -4.02 6.70 4.73
N TRP A 74 -3.93 6.09 3.56
CA TRP A 74 -4.86 5.10 3.02
C TRP A 74 -4.12 3.80 2.76
N ILE A 75 -4.74 2.69 3.17
CA ILE A 75 -4.20 1.34 3.05
C ILE A 75 -5.13 0.46 2.23
N ALA A 76 -4.53 -0.50 1.53
CA ALA A 76 -5.20 -1.59 0.83
C ALA A 76 -4.92 -2.91 1.55
N SER A 77 -5.98 -3.67 1.83
CA SER A 77 -5.89 -4.99 2.45
C SER A 77 -6.56 -6.07 1.62
N GLU A 78 -5.88 -7.21 1.52
CA GLU A 78 -6.40 -8.49 1.04
C GLU A 78 -6.62 -9.37 2.27
N GLY A 79 -7.88 -9.51 2.70
CA GLY A 79 -8.20 -10.11 3.99
C GLY A 79 -7.51 -9.36 5.14
N SER A 80 -6.68 -10.07 5.92
CA SER A 80 -5.89 -9.48 7.01
C SER A 80 -4.53 -8.92 6.57
N LYS A 81 -4.14 -9.08 5.29
CA LYS A 81 -2.82 -8.71 4.79
C LYS A 81 -2.84 -7.31 4.20
N LEU A 82 -1.97 -6.42 4.67
CA LEU A 82 -1.71 -5.15 3.99
C LEU A 82 -0.91 -5.40 2.70
N VAL A 83 -1.42 -4.85 1.59
CA VAL A 83 -0.85 -5.05 0.25
C VAL A 83 -0.65 -3.75 -0.53
N GLY A 84 -1.03 -2.62 0.03
CA GLY A 84 -0.73 -1.32 -0.57
C GLY A 84 -1.01 -0.16 0.36
N THR A 85 -0.42 1.00 0.05
CA THR A 85 -0.59 2.22 0.83
C THR A 85 -0.34 3.45 -0.03
N VAL A 86 -0.91 4.58 0.41
CA VAL A 86 -0.56 5.93 -0.04
C VAL A 86 -0.83 6.91 1.10
N THR A 87 0.04 7.89 1.30
CA THR A 87 -0.14 8.94 2.29
C THR A 87 -0.19 10.28 1.59
N LEU A 88 -1.19 11.10 1.88
CA LEU A 88 -1.36 12.44 1.30
C LEU A 88 -1.30 13.54 2.37
N ALA A 89 -0.87 14.73 2.00
CA ALA A 89 -1.08 15.95 2.77
C ALA A 89 -1.59 17.07 1.88
N ALA A 90 -2.63 17.76 2.36
CA ALA A 90 -3.19 18.94 1.75
C ALA A 90 -3.67 19.91 2.86
N PRO A 91 -3.29 21.19 2.82
CA PRO A 91 -2.37 21.81 1.86
C PRO A 91 -0.93 21.34 2.08
N PHE A 92 -0.19 21.12 1.01
CA PHE A 92 1.26 20.96 1.10
C PHE A 92 1.91 22.33 1.16
N LEU A 93 2.61 22.64 2.26
CA LEU A 93 3.41 23.86 2.37
C LEU A 93 4.72 23.66 1.61
N HIS A 94 4.79 24.20 0.40
CA HIS A 94 6.00 24.18 -0.41
C HIS A 94 6.83 25.46 -0.19
N PRO A 95 8.17 25.40 -0.36
CA PRO A 95 9.02 26.58 -0.30
C PRO A 95 8.58 27.65 -1.31
N LYS A 96 8.81 28.93 -0.96
CA LYS A 96 8.52 30.06 -1.86
C LYS A 96 9.27 29.88 -3.19
N GLY A 97 8.54 29.96 -4.31
CA GLY A 97 9.08 29.79 -5.65
C GLY A 97 9.01 28.37 -6.21
N TYR A 98 8.52 27.40 -5.43
CA TYR A 98 8.19 26.09 -5.97
C TYR A 98 7.00 26.21 -6.94
N PRO A 99 7.07 25.65 -8.16
CA PRO A 99 6.04 25.83 -9.19
C PRO A 99 4.83 24.91 -8.92
N ALA A 100 4.16 25.10 -7.79
CA ALA A 100 2.92 24.41 -7.45
C ALA A 100 1.76 25.41 -7.27
N PRO A 101 0.54 25.06 -7.72
CA PRO A 101 -0.64 25.88 -7.45
C PRO A 101 -0.87 26.08 -5.94
N SER A 102 -1.42 27.24 -5.58
CA SER A 102 -1.87 27.48 -4.21
C SER A 102 -2.92 26.44 -3.81
N GLY A 103 -2.71 25.78 -2.66
CA GLY A 103 -3.59 24.69 -2.22
C GLY A 103 -3.28 23.32 -2.82
N ALA A 104 -2.20 23.17 -3.60
CA ALA A 104 -1.72 21.87 -4.05
C ALA A 104 -1.48 20.94 -2.85
N GLY A 105 -1.94 19.69 -2.98
CA GLY A 105 -1.55 18.61 -2.10
C GLY A 105 -0.28 17.93 -2.56
N SER A 106 0.24 17.05 -1.74
CA SER A 106 1.33 16.13 -2.09
C SER A 106 1.03 14.76 -1.52
N PHE A 107 1.60 13.74 -2.14
CA PHE A 107 1.52 12.37 -1.63
C PHE A 107 2.90 11.72 -1.60
N TRP A 108 3.05 10.73 -0.74
CA TRP A 108 4.24 9.91 -0.58
C TRP A 108 3.85 8.50 -0.15
N GLN A 109 4.85 7.60 -0.10
CA GLN A 109 4.63 6.20 0.26
C GLN A 109 3.52 5.52 -0.57
N LEU A 110 3.40 5.90 -1.85
CA LEU A 110 2.58 5.14 -2.80
C LEU A 110 3.32 3.84 -3.11
N ALA A 111 2.84 2.74 -2.55
CA ALA A 111 3.49 1.44 -2.65
C ALA A 111 2.47 0.31 -2.77
N VAL A 112 2.85 -0.74 -3.49
CA VAL A 112 2.06 -1.95 -3.72
C VAL A 112 2.96 -3.16 -3.49
N ALA A 113 2.46 -4.15 -2.76
CA ALA A 113 3.17 -5.40 -2.53
C ALA A 113 3.46 -6.11 -3.87
N PRO A 114 4.60 -6.80 -4.02
CA PRO A 114 4.96 -7.48 -5.27
C PRO A 114 3.87 -8.43 -5.78
N SER A 115 3.17 -9.14 -4.87
CA SER A 115 2.09 -10.06 -5.22
C SER A 115 0.83 -9.39 -5.82
N GLN A 116 0.74 -8.06 -5.78
CA GLN A 116 -0.39 -7.28 -6.30
C GLN A 116 0.06 -6.31 -7.40
N GLN A 117 1.26 -6.47 -7.96
CA GLN A 117 1.70 -5.71 -9.14
C GLN A 117 0.87 -6.10 -10.37
N GLU A 118 0.79 -5.18 -11.35
CA GLU A 118 0.03 -5.37 -12.60
C GLU A 118 -1.49 -5.60 -12.43
N THR A 119 -2.03 -5.46 -11.21
CA THR A 119 -3.47 -5.58 -10.92
C THR A 119 -4.24 -4.26 -11.05
N GLY A 120 -3.53 -3.14 -11.26
CA GLY A 120 -4.11 -1.79 -11.21
C GLY A 120 -4.25 -1.19 -9.80
N LEU A 121 -3.83 -1.89 -8.74
CA LEU A 121 -3.94 -1.40 -7.36
C LEU A 121 -3.21 -0.05 -7.13
N GLY A 122 -2.05 0.15 -7.75
CA GLY A 122 -1.30 1.41 -7.65
C GLY A 122 -2.08 2.60 -8.22
N GLN A 123 -2.75 2.41 -9.36
CA GLN A 123 -3.61 3.43 -9.97
C GLN A 123 -4.83 3.72 -9.09
N ARG A 124 -5.44 2.69 -8.50
CA ARG A 124 -6.57 2.85 -7.59
C ARG A 124 -6.18 3.66 -6.33
N LEU A 125 -5.00 3.42 -5.76
CA LEU A 125 -4.48 4.21 -4.63
C LEU A 125 -4.15 5.66 -5.04
N LEU A 126 -3.58 5.87 -6.22
CA LEU A 126 -3.32 7.21 -6.74
C LEU A 126 -4.64 8.01 -6.90
N GLY A 127 -5.67 7.40 -7.46
CA GLY A 127 -6.99 8.05 -7.61
C GLY A 127 -7.64 8.41 -6.27
N VAL A 128 -7.42 7.61 -5.21
CA VAL A 128 -7.81 7.98 -3.84
C VAL A 128 -7.05 9.23 -3.39
N ALA A 129 -5.74 9.28 -3.58
CA ALA A 129 -4.93 10.43 -3.19
C ALA A 129 -5.37 11.72 -3.90
N GLU A 130 -5.57 11.66 -5.22
CA GLU A 130 -6.04 12.79 -6.03
C GLU A 130 -7.41 13.30 -5.56
N SER A 131 -8.37 12.38 -5.36
CA SER A 131 -9.72 12.71 -4.89
C SER A 131 -9.69 13.37 -3.51
N ARG A 132 -8.84 12.89 -2.60
CA ARG A 132 -8.72 13.44 -1.25
C ARG A 132 -8.00 14.78 -1.23
N VAL A 133 -6.95 14.96 -2.03
CA VAL A 133 -6.29 16.26 -2.21
C VAL A 133 -7.27 17.29 -2.75
N ALA A 134 -8.07 16.94 -3.77
CA ALA A 134 -9.10 17.83 -4.32
C ALA A 134 -10.15 18.21 -3.25
N ALA A 135 -10.65 17.23 -2.48
CA ALA A 135 -11.62 17.47 -1.43
C ALA A 135 -11.08 18.37 -0.30
N LEU A 136 -9.82 18.17 0.12
CA LEU A 136 -9.17 18.99 1.15
C LEU A 136 -8.78 20.38 0.63
N GLY A 137 -8.43 20.50 -0.66
CA GLY A 137 -8.13 21.78 -1.31
C GLY A 137 -9.37 22.65 -1.53
N ALA A 138 -10.52 22.03 -1.82
CA ALA A 138 -11.81 22.71 -1.99
C ALA A 138 -12.41 23.24 -0.68
N LEU A 139 -11.90 22.83 0.48
CA LEU A 139 -12.38 23.25 1.80
C LEU A 139 -11.79 24.59 2.28
N LYS A 140 -11.03 25.30 1.44
CA LYS A 140 -10.54 26.66 1.75
C LYS A 140 -11.54 27.72 1.30
N TRP A 141 -12.30 28.26 2.26
CA TRP A 141 -13.02 29.54 2.13
C TRP A 141 -12.12 30.68 2.60
#